data_AF-A0AAV6MWK3-F1
#
_entry.id   AF-A0AAV6MWK3-F1
#
_cell.length_a   1.000
_cell.length_b   1.000
_cell.length_c   1.000
_cell.angle_alpha   90.00
_cell.angle_beta   90.00
_cell.angle_gamma   90.00
#
_symmetry.space_group_name_H-M   'P 1'
#
loop_
_entity.id
_entity.type
_entity.pdbx_description
1 polymer ?
#
loop_
_entity_poly.entity_id
_entity_poly.type
_entity_poly.pdbx_seq_one_letter_code
_entity_poly.pdbx_strand_id
1 'polypeptide(L)'
;MLPSIYLDGRIPNDKDYGVSLFEPNKSSSMKWLDSKPENSVVYVSFGSTAELGKPQMEELAEGLKLSTKSFLWVYVEDVWKVGKRVRMEEDGVCKREMIEVCINEVMEGEDSEEIKRNLVKWREVAKAAMDEGGSSDMNLKDFVKQLLGRT
;
A
#
# COMPACT_ATOMS: atom_id res chain seq x y z
N MET A 1 4.48 -15.01 -6.37
CA MET A 1 5.26 -16.09 -7.03
C MET A 1 5.84 -15.53 -8.31
N LEU A 2 6.87 -16.15 -8.91
CA LEU A 2 7.26 -15.80 -10.29
C LEU A 2 6.16 -16.33 -11.23
N PRO A 3 5.54 -15.50 -12.09
CA PRO A 3 4.52 -15.97 -13.02
C PRO A 3 5.10 -17.05 -13.95
N SER A 4 4.33 -18.08 -14.29
CA SER A 4 4.85 -19.22 -15.06
C SER A 4 5.30 -18.84 -16.48
N ILE A 5 4.82 -17.70 -17.01
CA ILE A 5 5.30 -17.13 -18.29
C ILE A 5 6.81 -16.87 -18.31
N TYR A 6 7.44 -16.65 -17.14
CA TYR A 6 8.88 -16.44 -17.04
C TYR A 6 9.68 -17.74 -16.88
N LEU A 7 9.03 -18.86 -16.55
CA LEU A 7 9.69 -20.13 -16.25
C LEU A 7 9.61 -21.09 -17.44
N ASP A 8 8.48 -21.74 -17.61
CA ASP A 8 8.27 -22.83 -18.57
C ASP A 8 6.98 -22.66 -19.40
N GLY A 9 6.23 -21.57 -19.15
CA GLY A 9 4.98 -21.29 -19.84
C GLY A 9 3.92 -22.37 -19.66
N ARG A 10 4.01 -23.20 -18.61
CA ARG A 10 3.07 -24.31 -18.37
C ARG A 10 1.62 -23.85 -18.20
N ILE A 11 1.41 -22.62 -17.70
CA ILE A 11 0.08 -22.02 -17.58
C ILE A 11 -0.04 -20.91 -18.63
N PRO A 12 -0.80 -21.15 -19.73
CA PRO A 12 -1.01 -20.14 -20.75
C PRO A 12 -1.68 -18.88 -20.15
N ASN A 13 -1.18 -17.70 -20.51
CA ASN A 13 -1.66 -16.39 -20.05
C ASN A 13 -1.51 -16.10 -18.54
N ASP A 14 -0.74 -16.89 -17.78
CA ASP A 14 -0.39 -16.58 -16.40
C ASP A 14 0.68 -15.47 -16.34
N LYS A 15 0.20 -14.22 -16.34
CA LYS A 15 1.00 -13.00 -16.22
C LYS A 15 0.94 -12.38 -14.82
N ASP A 16 0.23 -13.01 -13.88
CA ASP A 16 -0.01 -12.43 -12.57
C ASP A 16 1.14 -12.73 -11.60
N TYR A 17 1.71 -11.67 -11.04
CA TYR A 17 2.75 -11.76 -10.01
C TYR A 17 2.20 -12.17 -8.64
N GLY A 18 0.87 -12.19 -8.50
CA GLY A 18 0.15 -12.48 -7.27
C GLY A 18 0.35 -13.89 -6.75
N VAL A 19 0.88 -14.01 -5.52
CA VAL A 19 0.42 -15.06 -4.61
C VAL A 19 -0.68 -14.40 -3.77
N SER A 20 -1.94 -14.62 -4.13
CA SER A 20 -3.03 -14.29 -3.23
C SER A 20 -3.09 -15.40 -2.19
N LEU A 21 -2.42 -15.19 -1.04
CA LEU A 21 -2.44 -16.15 0.07
C LEU A 21 -3.86 -16.35 0.64
N PHE A 22 -4.80 -15.48 0.27
CA PHE A 22 -6.19 -15.52 0.64
C PHE A 22 -7.02 -15.27 -0.61
N GLU A 23 -8.13 -16.00 -0.78
CA GLU A 23 -9.13 -15.59 -1.76
C GLU A 23 -9.64 -14.20 -1.37
N PRO A 24 -9.61 -13.21 -2.28
CA PRO A 24 -10.16 -11.91 -2.00
C PRO A 24 -11.67 -12.08 -1.86
N ASN A 25 -12.14 -12.27 -0.63
CA ASN A 25 -13.53 -12.03 -0.30
C ASN A 25 -13.80 -10.59 -0.75
N LYS A 26 -14.61 -10.40 -1.79
CA LYS A 26 -15.02 -9.08 -2.30
C LYS A 26 -15.82 -8.40 -1.17
N SER A 27 -15.06 -7.85 -0.24
CA SER A 27 -15.47 -7.56 1.12
C SER A 27 -16.46 -6.40 1.15
N SER A 28 -17.24 -6.33 2.22
CA SER A 28 -18.08 -5.18 2.54
C SER A 28 -17.32 -3.84 2.45
N SER A 29 -16.00 -3.85 2.63
CA SER A 29 -15.13 -2.68 2.53
C SER A 29 -15.03 -2.10 1.12
N MET A 30 -14.93 -2.93 0.07
CA MET A 30 -14.90 -2.44 -1.31
C MET A 30 -16.26 -1.84 -1.71
N LYS A 31 -17.37 -2.51 -1.34
CA LYS A 31 -18.72 -1.96 -1.57
C LYS A 31 -18.95 -0.64 -0.82
N TRP A 32 -18.41 -0.51 0.39
CA TRP A 32 -18.45 0.75 1.14
C TRP A 32 -17.61 1.83 0.45
N LEU A 33 -16.42 1.49 -0.06
CA LEU A 33 -15.54 2.42 -0.77
C LEU A 33 -16.19 2.92 -2.07
N ASP A 34 -16.79 2.03 -2.86
CA ASP A 34 -17.50 2.34 -4.10
C ASP A 34 -18.70 3.29 -3.88
N SER A 35 -19.22 3.37 -2.65
CA SER A 35 -20.31 4.31 -2.30
C SER A 35 -19.83 5.73 -2.00
N LYS A 36 -18.52 5.97 -1.95
CA LYS A 36 -17.93 7.27 -1.60
C LYS A 36 -17.48 8.03 -2.86
N PRO A 37 -17.45 9.37 -2.83
CA PRO A 37 -16.86 10.15 -3.92
C PRO A 37 -15.41 9.75 -4.18
N GLU A 38 -14.95 9.90 -5.41
CA GLU A 38 -13.54 9.66 -5.77
C GLU A 38 -12.61 10.52 -4.92
N ASN A 39 -11.47 9.94 -4.52
CA ASN A 39 -10.42 10.63 -3.74
C ASN A 39 -10.90 11.24 -2.40
N SER A 40 -11.98 10.71 -1.81
CA SER A 40 -12.56 11.23 -0.56
C SER A 40 -12.29 10.40 0.69
N VAL A 41 -11.63 9.24 0.54
CA VAL A 41 -11.38 8.29 1.62
C VAL A 41 -9.89 8.18 1.91
N VAL A 42 -9.52 8.36 3.18
CA VAL A 42 -8.16 8.13 3.67
C VAL A 42 -7.97 6.63 3.97
N TYR A 43 -7.04 5.98 3.28
CA TYR A 43 -6.65 4.60 3.60
C TYR A 43 -5.51 4.61 4.64
N VAL A 44 -5.71 3.91 5.75
CA VAL A 44 -4.73 3.82 6.84
C VAL A 44 -4.33 2.36 7.06
N SER A 45 -3.05 2.04 6.88
CA SER A 45 -2.51 0.72 7.13
C SER A 45 -1.04 0.79 7.56
N PHE A 46 -0.67 -0.01 8.56
CA PHE A 46 0.71 -0.14 9.04
C PHE A 46 1.41 -1.37 8.45
N GLY A 47 0.76 -2.06 7.50
CA GLY A 47 1.24 -3.34 6.99
C GLY A 47 1.23 -4.43 8.07
N SER A 48 1.84 -5.57 7.76
CA SER A 48 1.86 -6.74 8.66
C SER A 48 2.96 -6.72 9.71
N THR A 49 3.87 -5.75 9.68
CA THR A 49 5.14 -5.79 10.43
C THR A 49 5.31 -4.62 11.42
N ALA A 50 4.52 -3.56 11.29
CA ALA A 50 4.53 -2.46 12.26
C ALA A 50 3.33 -2.57 13.22
N GLU A 51 3.63 -2.55 14.52
CA GLU A 51 2.64 -2.44 15.59
C GLU A 51 2.67 -1.02 16.17
N LEU A 52 1.49 -0.47 16.43
CA LEU A 52 1.34 0.79 17.16
C LEU A 52 1.04 0.50 18.63
N GLY A 53 1.80 1.12 19.53
CA GLY A 53 1.45 1.09 20.96
C GLY A 53 0.10 1.78 21.21
N LYS A 54 -0.59 1.38 22.30
CA LYS A 54 -1.89 1.96 22.69
C LYS A 54 -1.92 3.50 22.67
N PRO A 55 -0.92 4.24 23.21
CA PRO A 55 -0.92 5.69 23.13
C PRO A 55 -0.94 6.23 21.69
N GLN A 56 -0.17 5.61 20.79
CA GLN A 56 -0.13 6.02 19.38
C GLN A 56 -1.43 5.67 18.65
N MET A 57 -2.07 4.55 19.00
CA MET A 57 -3.38 4.18 18.45
C MET A 57 -4.47 5.17 18.89
N GLU A 58 -4.42 5.64 20.14
CA GLU A 58 -5.33 6.67 20.64
C GLU A 58 -5.14 8.00 19.89
N GLU A 59 -3.90 8.47 19.74
CA GLU A 59 -3.62 9.68 18.95
C GLU A 59 -4.05 9.55 17.48
N LEU A 60 -3.84 8.39 16.86
CA LEU A 60 -4.28 8.14 15.49
C LEU A 60 -5.80 8.12 15.36
N ALA A 61 -6.50 7.43 16.25
CA ALA A 61 -7.96 7.37 16.25
C ALA A 61 -8.56 8.76 16.44
N GLU A 62 -7.99 9.57 17.33
CA GLU A 62 -8.43 10.94 17.58
C GLU A 62 -8.11 11.86 16.40
N GLY A 63 -6.92 11.76 15.81
CA GLY A 63 -6.55 12.54 14.61
C GLY A 63 -7.45 12.23 13.41
N LEU A 64 -7.81 10.95 13.21
CA LEU A 64 -8.75 10.54 12.17
C LEU A 64 -10.15 11.12 12.41
N LYS A 65 -10.65 11.07 13.65
CA LYS A 65 -11.94 11.69 14.01
C LYS A 65 -11.93 13.20 13.77
N LEU A 66 -10.86 13.89 14.18
CA LEU A 66 -10.71 15.33 14.04
C LEU A 66 -10.68 15.77 12.57
N SER A 67 -10.07 14.98 11.69
CA SER A 67 -10.02 15.28 10.25
C SER A 67 -11.40 15.38 9.58
N THR A 68 -12.44 14.79 10.20
CA THR A 68 -13.81 14.63 9.64
C THR A 68 -13.88 13.90 8.28
N LYS A 69 -12.76 13.37 7.78
CA LYS A 69 -12.70 12.64 6.51
C LYS A 69 -13.27 11.23 6.69
N SER A 70 -13.82 10.68 5.61
CA SER A 70 -14.07 9.24 5.56
C SER A 70 -12.73 8.51 5.57
N PHE A 71 -12.59 7.46 6.36
CA PHE A 71 -11.35 6.68 6.42
C PHE A 71 -11.64 5.17 6.41
N LEU A 72 -10.73 4.43 5.80
CA LEU A 72 -10.67 2.97 5.86
C LEU A 72 -9.38 2.59 6.59
N TRP A 73 -9.51 2.22 7.86
CA TRP A 73 -8.38 1.82 8.69
C TRP A 73 -8.31 0.30 8.80
N VAL A 74 -7.19 -0.27 8.35
CA VAL A 74 -6.88 -1.69 8.56
C VAL A 74 -6.32 -1.85 9.96
N TYR A 75 -7.15 -2.41 10.85
CA TYR A 75 -6.78 -2.77 12.21
C TYR A 75 -6.47 -4.25 12.29
N VAL A 76 -5.24 -4.59 12.71
CA VAL A 76 -4.82 -5.95 12.98
C VAL A 76 -4.74 -6.07 14.50
N GLU A 77 -5.79 -6.58 15.13
CA GLU A 77 -5.92 -6.67 16.59
C GLU A 77 -5.09 -7.81 17.19
N ASP A 78 -4.66 -8.75 16.37
CA ASP A 78 -4.05 -10.00 16.78
C ASP A 78 -2.94 -10.33 15.78
N VAL A 79 -1.78 -10.87 16.23
CA VAL A 79 -0.79 -11.71 15.48
C VAL A 79 0.70 -11.26 15.60
N TRP A 80 1.30 -11.60 16.76
CA TRP A 80 2.68 -12.10 17.05
C TRP A 80 3.90 -11.17 17.16
N LYS A 81 4.40 -11.11 18.41
CA LYS A 81 5.70 -10.65 18.95
C LYS A 81 6.96 -10.93 18.11
N VAL A 82 7.12 -10.29 16.95
CA VAL A 82 8.40 -10.23 16.22
C VAL A 82 8.41 -9.02 15.29
N GLY A 83 9.13 -7.94 15.67
CA GLY A 83 9.24 -6.72 14.85
C GLY A 83 10.30 -5.71 15.32
N LYS A 84 10.71 -4.79 14.42
CA LYS A 84 11.63 -3.64 14.66
C LYS A 84 11.45 -2.59 13.54
N ARG A 85 11.62 -1.27 13.69
CA ARG A 85 11.16 -0.24 14.64
C ARG A 85 11.29 1.09 13.88
N VAL A 86 10.30 1.98 13.91
CA VAL A 86 10.41 3.35 13.33
C VAL A 86 11.04 4.29 14.38
N ARG A 87 11.89 5.23 13.95
CA ARG A 87 12.51 6.23 14.84
C ARG A 87 11.53 7.36 15.15
N MET A 88 11.65 7.82 16.38
CA MET A 88 10.67 8.52 17.19
C MET A 88 11.36 9.75 17.81
N GLU A 89 10.64 10.87 17.99
CA GLU A 89 11.04 12.00 18.86
C GLU A 89 11.12 11.53 20.33
N GLU A 90 11.59 12.37 21.27
CA GLU A 90 12.02 11.93 22.62
C GLU A 90 11.00 11.10 23.45
N ASP A 91 9.69 11.18 23.15
CA ASP A 91 8.63 10.32 23.73
C ASP A 91 8.03 9.27 22.75
N GLY A 92 8.32 9.42 21.46
CA GLY A 92 7.91 8.55 20.37
C GLY A 92 6.44 8.50 19.99
N VAL A 93 5.65 9.49 20.38
CA VAL A 93 4.22 9.55 20.01
C VAL A 93 3.94 10.70 19.05
N CYS A 94 3.40 10.40 17.87
CA CYS A 94 2.85 11.39 16.95
C CYS A 94 1.46 11.82 17.43
N LYS A 95 1.32 13.11 17.75
CA LYS A 95 0.10 13.70 18.29
C LYS A 95 -1.02 13.80 17.24
N ARG A 96 -2.26 13.67 17.69
CA ARG A 96 -3.49 13.75 16.88
C ARG A 96 -3.59 15.02 16.05
N GLU A 97 -3.17 16.16 16.58
CA GLU A 97 -3.25 17.45 15.87
C GLU A 97 -2.33 17.45 14.64
N MET A 98 -1.16 16.82 14.76
CA MET A 98 -0.25 16.66 13.62
C MET A 98 -0.81 15.68 12.59
N ILE A 99 -1.46 14.60 13.05
CA ILE A 99 -2.12 13.61 12.18
C ILE A 99 -3.26 14.27 11.41
N GLU A 100 -4.09 15.07 12.09
CA GLU A 100 -5.17 15.85 11.47
C GLU A 100 -4.62 16.82 10.41
N VAL A 101 -3.62 17.63 10.76
CA VAL A 101 -3.00 18.59 9.84
C VAL A 101 -2.48 17.89 8.59
N CYS A 102 -1.74 16.78 8.75
CA CYS A 102 -1.22 16.01 7.63
C CYS A 102 -2.33 15.44 6.74
N ILE A 103 -3.41 14.92 7.33
CA ILE A 103 -4.54 14.39 6.56
C ILE A 103 -5.19 15.52 5.75
N ASN A 104 -5.47 16.66 6.39
CA ASN A 104 -6.14 17.77 5.73
C ASN A 104 -5.27 18.35 4.62
N GLU A 105 -3.96 18.48 4.83
CA GLU A 105 -3.03 18.98 3.81
C GLU A 105 -2.99 18.07 2.57
N VAL A 106 -2.89 16.76 2.76
CA VAL A 106 -2.85 15.81 1.64
C VAL A 106 -4.18 15.77 0.87
N MET A 107 -5.30 15.91 1.57
CA MET A 107 -6.63 15.76 0.97
C MET A 107 -7.10 17.05 0.28
N GLU A 108 -6.84 18.21 0.90
CA GLU A 108 -7.47 19.50 0.55
C GLU A 108 -6.51 20.69 0.68
N GLY A 109 -5.26 20.48 1.08
CA GLY A 109 -4.24 21.53 1.19
C GLY A 109 -3.86 22.14 -0.16
N GLU A 110 -3.04 23.20 -0.10
CA GLU A 110 -2.63 23.95 -1.28
C GLU A 110 -1.90 23.06 -2.31
N ASP A 111 -1.10 22.11 -1.81
CA ASP A 111 -0.31 21.19 -2.62
C ASP A 111 -1.09 19.93 -3.03
N SER A 112 -2.33 19.74 -2.57
CA SER A 112 -3.10 18.50 -2.77
C SER A 112 -3.25 18.10 -4.25
N GLU A 113 -3.47 19.07 -5.14
CA GLU A 113 -3.57 18.82 -6.58
C GLU A 113 -2.22 18.46 -7.22
N GLU A 114 -1.12 19.02 -6.72
CA GLU A 114 0.21 18.62 -7.16
C GLU A 114 0.53 17.19 -6.70
N ILE A 115 0.25 16.87 -5.44
CA ILE A 115 0.43 15.52 -4.88
C ILE A 115 -0.35 14.49 -5.71
N LYS A 116 -1.61 14.77 -6.04
CA LYS A 116 -2.44 13.91 -6.91
C LYS A 116 -1.81 13.70 -8.29
N ARG A 117 -1.38 14.78 -8.96
CA ARG A 117 -0.70 14.68 -10.27
C ARG A 117 0.56 13.83 -10.21
N ASN A 118 1.37 14.02 -9.17
CA ASN A 118 2.60 13.24 -8.97
C ASN A 118 2.29 11.75 -8.73
N LEU A 119 1.28 11.41 -7.95
CA LEU A 119 0.84 10.02 -7.73
C LEU A 119 0.41 9.34 -9.03
N VAL A 120 -0.40 10.02 -9.86
CA VAL A 120 -0.85 9.47 -11.16
C VAL A 120 0.36 9.20 -12.06
N LYS A 121 1.28 10.16 -12.17
CA LYS A 121 2.52 10.00 -12.95
C LYS A 121 3.32 8.80 -12.47
N TRP A 122 3.57 8.67 -11.16
CA TRP A 122 4.33 7.53 -10.63
C TRP A 122 3.61 6.19 -10.82
N ARG A 123 2.27 6.17 -10.73
CA ARG A 123 1.46 4.99 -11.03
C ARG A 123 1.64 4.54 -12.48
N GLU A 124 1.62 5.47 -13.43
CA GLU A 124 1.82 5.18 -14.85
C GLU A 124 3.24 4.65 -15.12
N VAL A 125 4.26 5.27 -14.51
CA VAL A 125 5.65 4.81 -14.61
C VAL A 125 5.80 3.39 -14.06
N ALA A 126 5.25 3.11 -12.88
CA ALA A 126 5.31 1.79 -12.27
C ALA A 126 4.59 0.73 -13.12
N LYS A 127 3.41 1.08 -13.66
CA LYS A 127 2.66 0.19 -14.56
C LYS A 127 3.46 -0.13 -15.83
N ALA A 128 4.00 0.90 -16.51
CA ALA A 128 4.80 0.73 -17.72
C ALA A 128 6.08 -0.09 -17.47
N ALA A 129 6.70 0.03 -16.30
CA ALA A 129 7.86 -0.78 -15.93
C ALA A 129 7.52 -2.27 -15.76
N MET A 130 6.31 -2.58 -15.30
CA MET A 130 5.82 -3.94 -15.06
C MET A 130 5.12 -4.59 -16.27
N ASP A 131 4.60 -3.79 -17.20
CA ASP A 131 3.97 -4.26 -18.44
C ASP A 131 4.98 -5.00 -19.34
N GLU A 132 4.46 -5.77 -20.31
CA GLU A 132 5.27 -6.57 -21.23
C GLU A 132 6.23 -5.69 -22.06
N GLY A 133 7.52 -6.02 -22.04
CA GLY A 133 8.59 -5.23 -22.63
C GLY A 133 9.11 -4.09 -21.74
N GLY A 134 8.49 -3.89 -20.57
CA GLY A 134 8.91 -2.91 -19.56
C GLY A 134 10.23 -3.27 -18.87
N SER A 135 10.81 -2.30 -18.15
CA SER A 135 12.14 -2.47 -17.55
C SER A 135 12.19 -3.56 -16.48
N SER A 136 11.16 -3.69 -15.65
CA SER A 136 11.06 -4.77 -14.64
C SER A 136 10.84 -6.13 -15.31
N ASP A 137 9.99 -6.20 -16.34
CA ASP A 137 9.75 -7.41 -17.14
C ASP A 137 11.05 -7.91 -17.81
N MET A 138 11.80 -7.00 -18.44
CA MET A 138 13.06 -7.32 -19.10
C MET A 138 14.15 -7.75 -18.10
N ASN A 139 14.29 -7.03 -16.99
CA ASN A 139 15.23 -7.40 -15.93
C ASN A 139 14.92 -8.80 -15.37
N LEU A 140 13.64 -9.12 -15.19
CA LEU A 140 13.23 -10.44 -14.71
C LEU A 140 13.53 -11.54 -15.73
N LYS A 141 13.22 -11.31 -17.01
CA LYS A 141 13.57 -12.23 -18.11
C LYS A 141 15.07 -12.51 -18.14
N ASP A 142 15.90 -11.49 -18.02
CA ASP A 142 17.35 -11.66 -18.06
C ASP A 142 17.89 -12.35 -16.81
N PHE A 143 17.31 -12.09 -15.63
CA PHE A 143 17.62 -12.83 -14.41
C PHE A 143 17.30 -14.32 -14.55
N VAL A 144 16.12 -14.67 -15.07
CA VAL A 144 15.74 -16.09 -15.26
C VAL A 144 16.63 -16.77 -16.30
N LYS A 145 16.96 -16.10 -17.43
CA LYS A 145 17.93 -16.63 -18.40
C LYS A 145 19.28 -16.94 -17.77
N GLN A 146 19.78 -16.08 -16.90
CA GLN A 146 21.06 -16.32 -16.20
C GLN A 146 20.99 -17.52 -15.24
N LEU A 147 19.84 -17.75 -14.59
CA LEU A 147 19.63 -18.94 -13.75
C LEU A 147 19.60 -20.22 -14.59
N LEU A 148 18.87 -20.22 -15.70
CA LEU A 148 18.71 -21.38 -16.57
C LEU A 148 19.95 -21.69 -17.42
N GLY A 149 20.76 -20.67 -17.75
CA GLY A 149 22.02 -20.83 -18.49
C GLY A 149 23.22 -21.23 -17.62
N ARG A 150 23.03 -21.43 -16.32
CA ARG A 150 24.07 -21.88 -15.37
C ARG A 150 23.93 -23.36 -14.97
N THR A 151 22.95 -24.07 -15.54
CA THR A 151 22.79 -25.54 -15.48
C THR A 151 23.13 -26.14 -16.83
#